data_AF-A0A2V5RD34-F1
#
_entry.id   AF-A0A2V5RD34-F1
#
_cell.length_a   1.000
_cell.length_b   1.000
_cell.length_c   1.000
_cell.angle_alpha   90.00
_cell.angle_beta   90.00
_cell.angle_gamma   90.00
#
_symmetry.space_group_name_H-M   'P 1'
#
loop_
_entity.id
_entity.type
_entity.pdbx_description
1 polymer ?
#
loop_
_entity_poly.entity_id
_entity_poly.type
_entity_poly.pdbx_seq_one_letter_code
_entity_poly.pdbx_strand_id
1 'polypeptide(L)'
;MATSTTNAPAARQLHTAVWTGSEMIVWGGASSGGYLNTGGRYNPVTNSWATTTTANAPSERAEHSAVWTATEMIIWGGIDPAGHGLQDGGRYCGQAGPTPTPTATPTPTATPTPTPTPTPCTGRCHPTPRPRLTPYPRPTPH
;
A
#
# COMPACT_ATOMS: atom_id res chain seq x y z
N MET A 1 -17.69 16.63 -9.41
CA MET A 1 -16.41 16.70 -10.14
C MET A 1 -16.30 15.46 -11.02
N ALA A 2 -15.91 15.60 -12.28
CA ALA A 2 -15.66 14.46 -13.16
C ALA A 2 -14.28 13.84 -12.87
N THR A 3 -14.15 12.53 -13.04
CA THR A 3 -12.85 11.84 -12.97
C THR A 3 -12.02 12.14 -14.21
N SER A 4 -10.70 12.06 -14.10
CA SER A 4 -9.81 12.21 -15.25
C SER A 4 -10.11 11.18 -16.34
N THR A 5 -10.00 11.60 -17.60
CA THR A 5 -10.07 10.74 -18.80
C THR A 5 -8.68 10.45 -19.37
N THR A 6 -7.64 11.13 -18.89
CA THR A 6 -6.26 10.87 -19.30
C THR A 6 -5.84 9.48 -18.85
N ASN A 7 -5.41 8.64 -19.80
CA ASN A 7 -5.07 7.23 -19.59
C ASN A 7 -6.21 6.36 -19.04
N ALA A 8 -7.45 6.85 -19.08
CA ALA A 8 -8.60 6.05 -18.69
C ALA A 8 -8.79 4.87 -19.67
N PRO A 9 -9.39 3.76 -19.22
CA PRO A 9 -9.72 2.66 -20.10
C PRO A 9 -10.59 3.12 -21.26
N ALA A 10 -10.37 2.55 -22.45
CA ALA A 10 -11.24 2.78 -23.60
C ALA A 10 -12.71 2.52 -23.23
N ALA A 11 -13.62 3.26 -23.90
CA ALA A 11 -15.06 3.13 -23.71
C ALA A 11 -15.49 1.66 -23.81
N ARG A 12 -16.23 1.20 -22.80
CA ARG A 12 -16.58 -0.22 -22.64
C ARG A 12 -17.88 -0.40 -21.87
N GLN A 13 -18.55 -1.51 -22.13
CA GLN A 13 -19.73 -1.99 -21.40
C GLN A 13 -19.49 -3.42 -20.92
N LEU A 14 -20.37 -3.94 -20.05
CA LEU A 14 -20.30 -5.34 -19.56
C LEU A 14 -18.95 -5.70 -18.90
N HIS A 15 -18.25 -4.69 -18.38
CA HIS A 15 -17.01 -4.82 -17.62
C HIS A 15 -17.33 -5.02 -16.13
N THR A 16 -16.34 -5.44 -15.36
CA THR A 16 -16.42 -5.41 -13.90
C THR A 16 -15.55 -4.31 -13.32
N ALA A 17 -15.95 -3.81 -12.16
CA ALA A 17 -15.16 -2.91 -11.34
C ALA A 17 -15.08 -3.44 -9.91
N VAL A 18 -13.88 -3.44 -9.32
CA VAL A 18 -13.66 -3.79 -7.91
C VAL A 18 -12.91 -2.69 -7.18
N TRP A 19 -13.15 -2.54 -5.88
CA TRP A 19 -12.45 -1.57 -5.02
C TRP A 19 -11.39 -2.28 -4.18
N THR A 20 -10.15 -1.79 -4.21
CA THR A 20 -9.05 -2.40 -3.46
C THR A 20 -8.98 -1.96 -2.00
N GLY A 21 -9.71 -0.91 -1.64
CA GLY A 21 -9.50 -0.11 -0.43
C GLY A 21 -8.91 1.27 -0.73
N SER A 22 -8.12 1.39 -1.80
CA SER A 22 -7.44 2.63 -2.21
C SER A 22 -7.60 3.01 -3.68
N GLU A 23 -7.87 2.04 -4.56
CA GLU A 23 -7.98 2.23 -6.00
C GLU A 23 -9.16 1.42 -6.55
N MET A 24 -9.77 1.91 -7.62
CA MET A 24 -10.79 1.17 -8.37
C MET A 24 -10.10 0.48 -9.54
N ILE A 25 -10.33 -0.82 -9.72
CA ILE A 25 -9.84 -1.57 -10.88
C ILE A 25 -11.03 -1.85 -11.79
N VAL A 26 -10.96 -1.41 -13.05
CA VAL A 26 -11.92 -1.74 -14.11
C VAL A 26 -11.24 -2.74 -15.05
N TRP A 27 -11.89 -3.86 -15.35
CA TRP A 27 -11.31 -4.88 -16.22
C TRP A 27 -12.33 -5.52 -17.18
N GLY A 28 -11.84 -5.89 -18.36
CA GLY A 28 -12.57 -6.60 -19.40
C GLY A 28 -13.73 -5.80 -20.00
N GLY A 29 -14.77 -6.53 -20.42
CA GLY A 29 -15.95 -5.96 -21.07
C GLY A 29 -15.82 -5.88 -22.59
N ALA A 30 -16.78 -5.21 -23.21
CA ALA A 30 -16.88 -5.05 -24.66
C ALA A 30 -16.76 -3.59 -25.07
N SER A 31 -16.00 -3.33 -26.13
CA SER A 31 -15.93 -2.04 -26.83
C SER A 31 -16.49 -2.19 -28.25
N SER A 32 -16.49 -1.10 -29.03
CA SER A 32 -16.79 -1.17 -30.47
C SER A 32 -15.81 -2.05 -31.25
N GLY A 33 -14.62 -2.31 -30.71
CA GLY A 33 -13.59 -3.15 -31.32
C GLY A 33 -13.62 -4.62 -30.90
N GLY A 34 -14.61 -5.04 -30.10
CA GLY A 34 -14.70 -6.39 -29.55
C GLY A 34 -14.45 -6.46 -28.04
N TYR A 35 -14.26 -7.67 -27.54
CA TYR A 35 -14.05 -7.92 -26.12
C TYR A 35 -12.64 -7.55 -25.71
N LEU A 36 -12.46 -7.24 -24.43
CA LEU A 36 -11.22 -6.72 -23.89
C LEU A 36 -10.68 -7.67 -22.82
N ASN A 37 -9.36 -7.83 -22.77
CA ASN A 37 -8.61 -8.40 -21.64
C ASN A 37 -7.78 -7.33 -20.89
N THR A 38 -8.07 -6.06 -21.17
CA THR A 38 -7.40 -4.88 -20.61
C THR A 38 -8.30 -4.15 -19.63
N GLY A 39 -7.74 -3.18 -18.93
CA GLY A 39 -8.41 -2.43 -17.90
C GLY A 39 -7.63 -1.20 -17.46
N GLY A 40 -8.07 -0.60 -16.36
CA GLY A 40 -7.34 0.48 -15.71
C GLY A 40 -7.59 0.52 -14.22
N ARG A 41 -6.61 1.08 -13.52
CA ARG A 41 -6.59 1.30 -12.07
C ARG A 41 -6.72 2.80 -11.83
N TYR A 42 -7.81 3.21 -11.20
CA TYR A 42 -8.09 4.60 -10.85
C TYR A 42 -7.67 4.88 -9.41
N ASN A 43 -6.83 5.89 -9.23
CA ASN A 43 -6.49 6.45 -7.94
C ASN A 43 -7.28 7.76 -7.72
N PRO A 44 -8.24 7.80 -6.77
CA PRO A 44 -9.03 9.00 -6.50
C PRO A 44 -8.27 10.12 -5.80
N VAL A 45 -7.15 9.83 -5.10
CA VAL A 45 -6.33 10.85 -4.41
C VAL A 45 -5.64 11.75 -5.43
N THR A 46 -5.11 11.15 -6.49
CA THR A 46 -4.39 11.85 -7.56
C THR A 46 -5.26 12.10 -8.79
N ASN A 47 -6.50 11.60 -8.79
CA ASN A 47 -7.40 11.61 -9.93
C ASN A 47 -6.71 11.11 -11.22
N SER A 48 -6.02 9.97 -11.15
CA SER A 48 -5.20 9.45 -12.24
C SER A 48 -5.49 7.99 -12.53
N TRP A 49 -5.33 7.61 -13.80
CA TRP A 49 -5.42 6.23 -14.24
C TRP A 49 -4.05 5.64 -14.56
N ALA A 50 -3.87 4.36 -14.22
CA ALA A 50 -2.81 3.51 -14.71
C ALA A 50 -3.40 2.31 -15.46
N THR A 51 -2.75 1.85 -16.52
CA THR A 51 -3.19 0.66 -17.25
C THR A 51 -2.99 -0.60 -16.42
N THR A 52 -3.85 -1.59 -16.60
CA THR A 52 -3.64 -2.92 -16.01
C THR A 52 -2.58 -3.69 -16.81
N THR A 53 -1.82 -4.56 -16.15
CA THR A 53 -0.98 -5.54 -16.85
C THR A 53 -1.85 -6.59 -17.55
N THR A 54 -1.38 -7.09 -18.70
CA THR A 54 -1.98 -8.25 -19.40
C THR A 54 -1.22 -9.55 -19.17
N ALA A 55 -0.10 -9.50 -18.41
CA ALA A 55 0.66 -10.69 -18.06
C ALA A 55 -0.22 -11.62 -17.22
N ASN A 56 -0.42 -12.85 -17.71
CA ASN A 56 -1.27 -13.88 -17.08
C ASN A 56 -2.74 -13.46 -16.88
N ALA A 57 -3.22 -12.41 -17.56
CA ALA A 57 -4.63 -12.05 -17.53
C ALA A 57 -5.45 -13.13 -18.28
N PRO A 58 -6.71 -13.37 -17.86
CA PRO A 58 -7.62 -14.21 -18.65
C PRO A 58 -7.79 -13.70 -20.08
N SER A 59 -8.23 -14.58 -20.98
CA SER A 59 -8.68 -14.19 -22.32
C SER A 59 -9.75 -13.10 -22.25
N GLU A 60 -9.86 -12.33 -23.32
CA GLU A 60 -10.85 -11.28 -23.48
C GLU A 60 -12.27 -11.81 -23.25
N ARG A 61 -13.04 -11.09 -22.44
CA ARG A 61 -14.36 -11.53 -22.00
C ARG A 61 -15.23 -10.39 -21.53
N ALA A 62 -16.53 -10.54 -21.74
CA ALA A 62 -17.57 -9.69 -21.18
C ALA A 62 -18.42 -10.49 -20.18
N GLU A 63 -19.25 -9.80 -19.38
CA GLU A 63 -20.25 -10.42 -18.48
C GLU A 63 -19.67 -11.38 -17.43
N HIS A 64 -18.36 -11.29 -17.18
CA HIS A 64 -17.69 -12.05 -16.14
C HIS A 64 -18.01 -11.47 -14.76
N SER A 65 -17.77 -12.26 -13.71
CA SER A 65 -17.79 -11.77 -12.34
C SER A 65 -16.37 -11.50 -11.86
N ALA A 66 -16.23 -10.57 -10.91
CA ALA A 66 -14.95 -10.34 -10.27
C ALA A 66 -15.08 -9.94 -8.80
N VAL A 67 -14.09 -10.34 -8.00
CA VAL A 67 -13.98 -10.02 -6.57
C VAL A 67 -12.55 -9.63 -6.21
N TRP A 68 -12.39 -8.71 -5.24
CA TRP A 68 -11.10 -8.36 -4.67
C TRP A 68 -10.86 -9.13 -3.37
N THR A 69 -9.69 -9.75 -3.23
CA THR A 69 -9.32 -10.59 -2.07
C THR A 69 -8.47 -9.87 -1.03
N ALA A 70 -8.38 -8.54 -1.09
CA ALA A 70 -7.38 -7.70 -0.42
C ALA A 70 -5.98 -7.70 -1.08
N THR A 71 -5.62 -8.73 -1.86
CA THR A 71 -4.31 -8.84 -2.52
C THR A 71 -4.40 -8.94 -4.04
N GLU A 72 -5.45 -9.55 -4.56
CA GLU A 72 -5.64 -9.77 -5.99
C GLU A 72 -7.12 -9.73 -6.38
N MET A 73 -7.37 -9.46 -7.66
CA MET A 73 -8.69 -9.56 -8.25
C MET A 73 -8.85 -10.94 -8.85
N ILE A 74 -9.88 -11.68 -8.44
CA ILE A 74 -10.27 -12.95 -9.07
C ILE A 74 -11.34 -12.63 -10.10
N ILE A 75 -11.16 -13.09 -11.32
CA ILE A 75 -12.11 -13.00 -12.43
C ILE A 75 -12.60 -14.40 -12.76
N TRP A 76 -13.90 -14.59 -12.96
CA TRP A 76 -14.48 -15.89 -13.28
C TRP A 76 -15.63 -15.79 -14.27
N GLY A 77 -15.69 -16.76 -15.19
CA GLY A 77 -16.75 -16.92 -16.16
C GLY A 77 -16.80 -15.82 -17.20
N GLY A 78 -18.02 -15.41 -17.56
CA GLY A 78 -18.30 -14.49 -18.65
C GLY A 78 -18.51 -15.20 -19.98
N ILE A 79 -18.45 -14.43 -21.05
CA ILE A 79 -18.62 -14.90 -22.42
C ILE A 79 -17.42 -14.50 -23.27
N ASP A 80 -17.04 -15.39 -24.20
CA ASP A 80 -16.02 -15.14 -25.21
C ASP A 80 -16.59 -14.38 -26.42
N PRO A 81 -15.74 -13.89 -27.35
CA PRO A 81 -16.21 -13.20 -28.55
C PRO A 81 -17.15 -14.03 -29.46
N ALA A 82 -17.16 -15.36 -29.33
CA ALA A 82 -18.05 -16.25 -30.07
C ALA A 82 -19.38 -16.50 -29.33
N GLY A 83 -19.57 -15.91 -28.15
CA GLY A 83 -20.77 -16.03 -27.34
C GLY A 83 -20.82 -17.29 -26.49
N HIS A 84 -19.71 -18.03 -26.37
CA HIS A 84 -19.66 -19.20 -25.50
C HIS A 84 -19.47 -18.77 -24.05
N GLY A 85 -20.25 -19.39 -23.15
CA GLY A 85 -20.04 -19.26 -21.72
C GLY A 85 -18.70 -19.85 -21.29
N LEU A 86 -17.93 -19.09 -20.54
CA LEU A 86 -16.62 -19.48 -20.06
C LEU A 86 -16.75 -20.18 -18.70
N GLN A 87 -16.07 -21.32 -18.57
CA GLN A 87 -15.98 -22.10 -17.32
C GLN A 87 -14.62 -21.93 -16.62
N ASP A 88 -13.87 -20.90 -17.03
CA ASP A 88 -12.54 -20.58 -16.53
C ASP A 88 -12.49 -19.16 -15.93
N GLY A 89 -11.32 -18.80 -15.45
CA GLY A 89 -11.06 -17.51 -14.85
C GLY A 89 -9.56 -17.27 -14.68
N GLY A 90 -9.22 -16.25 -13.92
CA GLY A 90 -7.83 -15.99 -13.58
C GLY A 90 -7.68 -14.92 -12.53
N ARG A 91 -6.43 -14.67 -12.17
CA ARG A 91 -6.05 -13.74 -11.12
C ARG A 91 -5.35 -12.55 -11.73
N TYR A 92 -5.76 -11.36 -11.32
CA TYR A 92 -5.10 -10.12 -11.65
C TYR A 92 -4.45 -9.56 -10.39
N CYS A 93 -3.11 -9.53 -10.39
CA CYS A 93 -2.35 -8.91 -9.30
C CYS A 93 -2.54 -7.39 -9.37
N GLY A 94 -3.26 -6.83 -8.40
CA GLY A 94 -3.54 -5.40 -8.34
C GLY A 94 -2.37 -4.56 -7.83
N GLN A 95 -1.27 -5.16 -7.40
CA GLN A 95 -0.24 -4.48 -6.63
C GLN A 95 1.04 -4.25 -7.46
N ALA A 96 1.28 -3.00 -7.86
CA ALA A 96 2.65 -2.49 -7.79
C ALA A 96 3.04 -2.60 -6.30
N GLY A 97 4.22 -3.15 -5.98
CA GLY A 97 4.66 -3.46 -4.62
C GLY A 97 4.33 -2.35 -3.59
N PRO A 98 4.25 -2.69 -2.29
CA PRO A 98 3.67 -1.81 -1.26
C PRO A 98 4.09 -0.36 -1.50
N THR A 99 3.10 0.52 -1.72
CA THR A 99 3.33 1.97 -1.69
C THR A 99 4.14 2.22 -0.43
N PRO A 100 5.37 2.78 -0.52
CA PRO A 100 6.14 3.03 0.68
C PRO A 100 5.24 3.82 1.60
N THR A 101 4.94 3.25 2.78
CA THR A 101 4.30 4.00 3.85
C THR A 101 5.10 5.29 3.96
N PRO A 102 4.49 6.49 3.88
CA PRO A 102 5.25 7.70 4.12
C PRO A 102 5.86 7.54 5.51
N THR A 103 7.16 7.28 5.54
CA THR A 103 7.91 7.22 6.79
C THR A 103 7.67 8.56 7.44
N ALA A 104 6.97 8.59 8.58
CA ALA A 104 6.79 9.82 9.32
C ALA A 104 8.16 10.46 9.46
N THR A 105 8.32 11.67 8.93
CA THR A 105 9.55 12.44 9.14
C THR A 105 9.76 12.46 10.65
N PRO A 106 10.89 11.92 11.17
CA PRO A 106 11.12 11.99 12.61
C PRO A 106 11.04 13.47 12.98
N THR A 107 10.09 13.80 13.86
CA THR A 107 10.04 15.13 14.45
C THR A 107 11.40 15.32 15.11
N PRO A 108 12.17 16.37 14.77
CA PRO A 108 13.49 16.55 15.36
C PRO A 108 13.31 16.60 16.88
N THR A 109 13.81 15.58 17.58
CA THR A 109 13.94 15.60 19.03
C THR A 109 14.80 16.80 19.36
N ALA A 110 14.28 17.70 20.19
CA ALA A 110 15.03 18.87 20.62
C ALA A 110 16.41 18.43 21.15
N THR A 111 17.47 18.90 20.52
CA THR A 111 18.84 18.68 20.98
C THR A 111 18.93 19.20 22.42
N PRO A 112 19.33 18.37 23.41
CA PRO A 112 19.53 18.87 24.75
C PRO A 112 20.57 19.99 24.70
N THR A 113 20.20 21.17 25.18
CA THR A 113 21.12 22.30 25.31
C THR A 113 22.35 21.82 26.10
N PRO A 114 23.58 22.01 25.60
CA PRO A 114 24.76 21.58 26.34
C PRO A 114 24.79 22.29 27.70
N THR A 115 24.80 21.51 28.78
CA THR A 115 25.06 22.01 30.12
C THR A 115 26.42 22.71 30.11
N PRO A 116 26.54 23.97 30.56
CA PRO A 116 27.82 24.65 30.58
C PRO A 116 28.82 23.87 31.45
N THR A 117 29.97 23.52 30.85
CA THR A 117 31.09 22.89 31.55
C THR A 117 31.60 23.82 32.66
N PRO A 118 31.71 23.38 33.92
CA PRO A 118 32.28 24.20 34.97
C PRO A 118 33.76 24.49 34.68
N THR A 119 34.12 25.77 34.71
CA THR A 119 35.50 26.25 34.58
C THR A 119 36.34 25.72 35.75
N PRO A 120 37.51 25.10 35.51
CA PRO A 120 38.34 24.60 36.59
C PRO A 120 38.99 25.77 37.35
N CYS A 121 38.65 25.91 38.64
CA CYS A 121 39.37 26.80 39.55
C CYS A 121 40.76 26.22 39.86
N THR A 122 41.81 26.96 39.55
CA THR A 122 43.18 26.65 39.94
C THR A 122 43.39 26.99 41.42
N GLY A 123 43.20 26.02 42.31
CA GLY A 123 43.48 26.19 43.73
C GLY A 123 43.36 24.92 44.57
N ARG A 124 44.51 24.46 45.08
CA ARG A 124 44.80 23.40 46.08
C ARG A 124 43.67 22.40 46.44
N CYS A 125 43.93 21.12 46.12
CA CYS A 125 43.06 19.98 46.44
C CYS A 125 42.81 19.82 47.96
N HIS A 126 41.54 19.82 48.35
CA HIS A 126 41.05 19.28 49.61
C HIS A 126 40.77 17.77 49.41
N PRO A 127 41.23 16.86 50.28
CA PRO A 127 40.99 15.42 50.09
C PRO A 127 39.52 15.08 50.36
N THR A 128 38.88 14.41 49.40
CA THR A 128 37.47 13.98 49.45
C THR A 128 37.29 12.77 50.40
N PRO A 129 36.21 12.69 51.21
CA PRO A 129 35.95 11.50 52.01
C PRO A 129 35.47 10.33 51.15
N ARG A 130 35.91 9.12 51.51
CA ARG A 130 35.55 7.85 50.85
C ARG A 130 34.03 7.60 50.92
N PRO A 131 33.37 7.12 49.85
CA PRO A 131 31.95 6.79 49.90
C PRO A 131 31.69 5.56 50.78
N ARG A 132 30.66 5.68 51.63
CA ARG A 132 30.13 4.60 52.48
C ARG A 132 29.35 3.61 51.61
N LEU A 133 29.72 2.34 51.68
CA LEU A 133 29.01 1.25 50.99
C LEU A 133 27.61 1.04 51.60
N THR A 134 26.60 0.97 50.75
CA THR A 134 25.22 0.61 51.12
C THR A 134 25.10 -0.90 51.37
N PRO A 135 24.39 -1.38 52.41
CA PRO A 135 24.16 -2.80 52.60
C PRO A 135 23.16 -3.36 51.57
N TYR A 136 23.37 -4.60 51.15
CA TYR A 136 22.46 -5.36 50.28
C TYR A 136 21.09 -5.60 50.97
N PRO A 137 19.98 -5.60 50.21
CA PRO A 137 18.67 -5.95 50.75
C PRO A 137 18.57 -7.44 51.11
N ARG A 138 17.92 -7.72 52.24
CA ARG A 138 17.67 -9.07 52.77
C ARG A 138 16.55 -9.77 51.97
N PRO A 139 16.67 -11.06 51.62
CA PRO A 139 15.59 -11.81 50.99
C PRO A 139 14.44 -12.09 51.98
N THR A 140 13.21 -11.94 51.53
CA THR A 140 11.97 -12.33 52.25
C THR A 140 11.79 -13.85 52.24
N PRO A 141 11.39 -14.50 53.35
CA PRO A 141 10.97 -15.89 53.33
C PRO A 141 9.54 -16.06 52.80
N HIS A 142 9.25 -17.29 52.35
CA HIS A 142 8.02 -17.79 51.72
C HIS A 142 6.71 -17.50 52.45
#